data_AF-A0A9P5RRE0-F1
#
_entry.id   AF-A0A9P5RRE0-F1
#
_cell.length_a   1.000
_cell.length_b   1.000
_cell.length_c   1.000
_cell.angle_alpha   90.00
_cell.angle_beta   90.00
_cell.angle_gamma   90.00
#
_symmetry.space_group_name_H-M   'P 1'
#
loop_
_entity.id
_entity.type
_entity.pdbx_description
1 polymer ?
#
loop_
_entity_poly.entity_id
_entity_poly.type
_entity_poly.pdbx_seq_one_letter_code
_entity_poly.pdbx_strand_id
1 'polypeptide(L)'
;MTPVSTTNQPLLCPVCSQVFKPAKNQNCNLRRHIKNIHNMSPTMHPRRCKWDSLPGGRIKDDKERKERIRKSKRIWARKSRLRRKTDEAALGLCMLNQSV
;
A
#
# COMPACT_ATOMS: atom_id res chain seq x y z
N MET A 1 -4.69 1.42 -18.14
CA MET A 1 -3.42 1.87 -17.53
C MET A 1 -3.18 1.10 -16.23
N THR A 2 -2.31 0.09 -16.24
CA THR A 2 -1.92 -0.69 -15.06
C THR A 2 -0.93 0.11 -14.20
N PRO A 3 -1.02 0.09 -12.85
CA PRO A 3 -0.01 0.72 -12.03
C PRO A 3 1.28 -0.10 -12.09
N VAL A 4 2.27 0.40 -12.84
CA VAL A 4 3.65 -0.10 -12.80
C VAL A 4 4.14 0.05 -11.36
N SER A 5 4.36 -1.08 -10.70
CA SER A 5 5.01 -1.10 -9.39
C SER A 5 6.50 -0.84 -9.60
N THR A 6 6.89 0.44 -9.54
CA THR A 6 8.28 0.91 -9.66
C THR A 6 9.10 0.48 -8.44
N THR A 7 9.42 -0.81 -8.32
CA THR A 7 10.16 -1.38 -7.18
C THR A 7 11.50 -2.00 -7.62
N ASN A 8 12.08 -1.52 -8.73
CA ASN A 8 13.37 -2.02 -9.23
C ASN A 8 14.48 -0.97 -9.31
N GLN A 9 14.21 0.28 -8.95
CA GLN A 9 15.23 1.32 -8.99
C GLN A 9 16.09 1.29 -7.71
N PRO A 10 17.43 1.33 -7.82
CA PRO A 10 18.32 1.43 -6.67
C PRO A 10 18.12 2.77 -5.96
N LEU A 11 18.18 2.75 -4.63
CA LEU A 11 18.05 3.95 -3.80
C LEU A 11 19.44 4.44 -3.38
N LEU A 12 19.66 5.75 -3.41
CA LEU A 12 20.92 6.36 -3.00
C LEU A 12 20.76 7.07 -1.65
N CYS A 13 21.79 6.98 -0.80
CA CYS A 13 21.87 7.85 0.37
C CYS A 13 22.15 9.29 -0.06
N PRO A 14 21.38 10.29 0.41
CA PRO A 14 21.63 11.70 0.05
C PRO A 14 22.88 12.29 0.73
N VAL A 15 23.42 11.62 1.75
CA VAL A 15 24.55 12.14 2.56
C VAL A 15 25.89 11.54 2.13
N CYS A 16 25.93 10.24 1.83
CA CYS A 16 27.17 9.55 1.43
C CYS A 16 27.09 8.84 0.07
N SER A 17 26.00 9.03 -0.67
CA SER A 17 25.79 8.42 -2.00
C SER A 17 25.85 6.89 -2.03
N GLN A 18 25.79 6.23 -0.86
CA GLN A 18 25.78 4.77 -0.75
C GLN A 18 24.60 4.18 -1.51
N VAL A 19 24.88 3.20 -2.38
CA VAL A 19 23.87 2.51 -3.18
C VAL A 19 23.20 1.41 -2.37
N PHE A 20 21.89 1.49 -2.26
CA PHE A 20 21.02 0.44 -1.74
C PHE A 20 20.50 -0.36 -2.94
N LYS A 21 20.64 -1.70 -2.88
CA LYS A 21 20.20 -2.61 -3.95
C LYS A 21 18.68 -2.43 -4.23
N PRO A 22 18.07 -3.08 -5.22
CA PRO A 22 16.61 -3.15 -5.28
C PRO A 22 16.08 -4.31 -4.41
N ALA A 23 15.10 -4.04 -3.53
CA ALA A 23 14.40 -5.05 -2.70
C ALA A 23 13.15 -4.44 -2.05
N LYS A 24 12.31 -5.28 -1.43
CA LYS A 24 11.10 -4.82 -0.72
C LYS A 24 11.39 -3.86 0.44
N ASN A 25 12.55 -4.00 1.09
CA ASN A 25 12.89 -3.29 2.34
C ASN A 25 13.92 -2.16 2.17
N GLN A 26 14.21 -1.71 0.94
CA GLN A 26 15.29 -0.76 0.65
C GLN A 26 15.07 0.60 1.33
N ASN A 27 13.83 1.09 1.38
CA ASN A 27 13.46 2.31 2.11
C ASN A 27 13.77 2.21 3.62
N CYS A 28 13.50 1.04 4.23
CA CYS A 28 13.79 0.81 5.65
C CYS A 28 15.30 0.75 5.91
N ASN A 29 16.05 0.10 5.02
CA ASN A 29 17.50 0.00 5.09
C ASN A 29 18.16 1.37 4.97
N LEU A 30 17.72 2.21 4.01
CA LEU A 30 18.21 3.57 3.84
C LEU A 30 17.94 4.43 5.09
N ARG A 31 16.73 4.36 5.66
CA ARG A 31 16.39 5.08 6.91
C ARG A 31 17.28 4.66 8.08
N ARG A 32 17.50 3.36 8.25
CA ARG A 32 18.37 2.83 9.29
C ARG A 32 19.80 3.28 9.09
N HIS A 33 20.29 3.28 7.85
CA HIS A 33 21.62 3.77 7.51
C HIS A 33 21.78 5.25 7.86
N ILE A 34 20.83 6.11 7.48
CA ILE A 34 20.88 7.54 7.83
C ILE A 34 20.90 7.73 9.35
N LYS A 35 20.10 6.95 10.09
CA LYS A 35 20.08 7.01 11.55
C LYS A 35 21.38 6.56 12.18
N ASN A 36 21.95 5.44 11.74
CA ASN A 36 23.06 4.79 12.43
C ASN A 36 24.44 5.29 11.97
N ILE A 37 24.58 5.65 10.70
CA ILE A 37 25.87 6.08 10.11
C ILE A 37 26.01 7.60 10.20
N HIS A 38 24.91 8.34 9.97
CA HIS A 38 24.95 9.80 9.98
C HIS A 38 24.46 10.41 11.30
N ASN A 39 23.94 9.61 12.24
CA ASN A 39 23.31 10.09 13.47
C ASN A 39 22.23 11.16 13.23
N MET A 40 21.65 11.16 12.02
CA MET A 40 20.62 12.10 11.61
C MET A 40 19.24 11.48 11.79
N SER A 41 18.26 12.29 12.17
CA SER A 41 16.88 11.86 12.12
C SER A 41 16.52 11.52 10.66
N PRO A 42 15.90 10.36 10.36
CA PRO A 42 15.47 9.98 9.01
C PRO A 42 14.38 10.89 8.38
N THR A 43 14.20 12.12 8.89
CA THR A 43 13.28 13.16 8.42
C THR A 43 13.47 13.45 6.92
N MET A 44 14.68 13.25 6.39
CA MET A 44 15.01 13.40 4.97
C MET A 44 14.33 12.37 4.05
N HIS A 45 13.76 11.29 4.60
CA HIS A 45 12.91 10.41 3.82
C HIS A 45 11.45 10.72 4.13
N PRO A 46 10.70 11.34 3.19
CA PRO A 46 9.27 11.47 3.34
C PRO A 46 8.75 10.04 3.57
N ARG A 47 8.17 9.76 4.74
CA ARG A 47 7.12 8.76 4.69
C ARG A 47 6.12 9.47 3.79
N ARG A 48 5.98 9.04 2.54
CA ARG A 48 4.70 9.28 1.88
C ARG A 48 3.75 8.31 2.55
N CYS A 49 3.41 8.55 3.81
CA CYS A 49 2.23 7.91 4.35
C CYS A 49 1.10 8.42 3.45
N LYS A 50 0.18 7.56 3.06
CA LYS A 50 -0.99 7.99 2.28
C LYS A 50 -1.67 9.22 2.90
N TRP A 51 -1.60 9.35 4.23
CA TRP A 51 -2.12 10.47 5.00
C TRP A 51 -1.34 11.78 4.85
N ASP A 52 -0.05 11.74 4.52
CA ASP A 52 0.80 12.94 4.38
C ASP A 52 0.59 13.63 3.01
N SER A 53 -0.01 12.95 2.04
CA SER A 53 -0.34 13.49 0.71
C SER A 53 -1.79 13.94 0.56
N LEU A 54 -2.62 13.83 1.61
CA LEU A 54 -4.00 14.28 1.59
C LEU A 54 -4.09 15.73 2.08
N PRO A 55 -4.79 16.64 1.35
CA PRO A 55 -5.10 17.96 1.90
C PRO A 55 -5.94 17.76 3.16
N GLY A 56 -5.40 18.12 4.33
CA GLY A 56 -5.99 17.85 5.65
C GLY A 56 -5.23 16.86 6.53
N GLY A 57 -4.23 16.16 6.01
CA GLY A 57 -3.32 15.31 6.78
C GLY A 57 -3.96 14.05 7.40
N ARG A 58 -3.40 13.59 8.52
CA ARG A 58 -3.98 12.52 9.33
C ARG A 58 -5.32 12.99 9.90
N ILE A 59 -6.39 12.17 9.77
CA ILE A 59 -7.69 12.43 10.41
C ILE A 59 -7.46 12.84 11.87
N LYS A 60 -7.82 14.07 12.21
CA LYS A 60 -7.72 14.56 13.59
C LYS A 60 -8.98 14.19 14.38
N ASP A 61 -10.14 14.19 13.72
CA ASP A 61 -11.44 14.02 14.38
C ASP A 61 -11.90 12.56 14.47
N ASP A 62 -12.24 12.11 15.68
CA ASP A 62 -12.70 10.74 15.94
C ASP A 62 -14.00 10.40 15.17
N LYS A 63 -14.87 11.38 14.95
CA LYS A 63 -16.10 11.24 14.15
C LYS A 63 -15.80 10.86 12.71
N GLU A 64 -14.88 11.59 12.06
CA GLU A 64 -14.47 11.35 10.68
C GLU A 64 -13.76 10.00 10.55
N ARG A 65 -12.95 9.63 11.56
CA ARG A 65 -12.29 8.32 11.64
C ARG A 65 -13.32 7.19 11.64
N LYS A 66 -14.32 7.27 12.51
CA LYS A 66 -15.40 6.27 12.62
C LYS A 66 -16.20 6.18 11.34
N GLU A 67 -16.54 7.30 10.71
CA GLU A 67 -17.28 7.31 9.44
C GLU A 67 -16.49 6.60 8.31
N ARG A 68 -15.20 6.87 8.19
CA ARG A 68 -14.34 6.23 7.20
C ARG A 68 -14.23 4.73 7.38
N ILE A 69 -14.13 4.27 8.64
CA ILE A 69 -14.15 2.84 8.97
C ILE A 69 -15.48 2.23 8.52
N ARG A 70 -16.62 2.86 8.84
CA ARG A 70 -17.94 2.39 8.39
C ARG A 70 -18.05 2.33 6.87
N LYS A 71 -17.60 3.38 6.15
CA LYS A 71 -17.62 3.42 4.68
C LYS A 71 -16.76 2.31 4.08
N SER A 72 -15.58 2.06 4.65
CA SER A 72 -14.70 0.97 4.22
C SER A 72 -15.34 -0.40 4.42
N LYS A 73 -15.98 -0.64 5.58
CA LYS A 73 -16.73 -1.88 5.87
C LYS A 73 -17.91 -2.07 4.90
N ARG A 74 -18.67 -1.01 4.59
CA ARG A 74 -19.77 -1.05 3.61
C ARG A 74 -19.27 -1.43 2.22
N ILE A 75 -18.18 -0.82 1.76
CA ILE A 75 -17.56 -1.14 0.45
C ILE A 75 -17.06 -2.58 0.43
N TRP A 76 -16.41 -3.04 1.49
CA TRP A 76 -15.93 -4.41 1.61
C TRP A 76 -17.09 -5.42 1.54
N ALA A 77 -18.17 -5.18 2.29
CA ALA A 77 -19.34 -6.05 2.27
C ALA A 77 -19.96 -6.15 0.87
N ARG A 78 -20.10 -5.01 0.17
CA ARG A 78 -20.59 -4.99 -1.23
C ARG A 78 -19.68 -5.79 -2.16
N LYS A 79 -18.36 -5.57 -2.08
CA LYS A 79 -17.38 -6.30 -2.91
C LYS A 79 -17.37 -7.80 -2.60
N SER A 80 -17.48 -8.18 -1.33
CA SER A 80 -17.52 -9.58 -0.89
C SER A 80 -18.74 -10.30 -1.45
N ARG A 81 -19.93 -9.67 -1.38
CA ARG A 81 -21.16 -10.21 -1.99
C ARG A 81 -21.01 -10.37 -3.51
N LEU A 82 -20.44 -9.38 -4.20
CA LEU A 82 -20.20 -9.47 -5.64
C LEU A 82 -19.23 -10.59 -6.00
N ARG A 83 -18.14 -10.76 -5.24
CA ARG A 83 -17.19 -11.86 -5.44
C ARG A 83 -17.85 -13.22 -5.27
N ARG A 84 -18.61 -13.41 -4.19
CA ARG A 84 -19.37 -14.65 -3.99
C ARG A 84 -20.31 -14.95 -5.16
N LYS A 85 -21.03 -13.93 -5.65
CA LYS A 85 -21.91 -14.09 -6.82
C LYS A 85 -21.14 -14.47 -8.09
N THR A 86 -19.95 -13.89 -8.32
CA THR A 86 -19.12 -14.25 -9.47
C THR A 86 -18.54 -15.66 -9.32
N ASP A 87 -18.14 -16.05 -8.11
CA ASP A 87 -17.58 -17.38 -7.83
C ASP A 87 -18.67 -18.46 -7.99
N GLU A 88 -19.88 -18.22 -7.48
CA GLU A 88 -21.05 -19.10 -7.68
C GLU A 88 -21.40 -19.24 -9.18
N ALA A 89 -21.39 -18.12 -9.93
CA ALA A 89 -21.64 -18.16 -11.38
C ALA A 89 -20.54 -18.93 -12.14
N ALA A 90 -19.27 -18.76 -11.75
CA ALA A 90 -18.15 -19.49 -12.34
C ALA A 90 -18.25 -20.99 -12.05
N LEU A 91 -18.59 -21.38 -10.81
CA LEU A 91 -18.83 -22.79 -10.45
C LEU A 91 -20.00 -23.38 -11.25
N GLY A 92 -21.12 -22.66 -11.36
CA GLY A 92 -22.26 -23.11 -12.17
C GLY A 92 -21.89 -23.32 -13.64
N LEU A 93 -21.11 -22.41 -14.23
CA LEU A 93 -20.61 -22.55 -15.60
C LEU A 93 -19.66 -23.75 -15.75
N CYS A 94 -18.77 -23.98 -14.79
CA CYS A 94 -17.89 -25.15 -14.78
C CYS A 94 -18.66 -26.47 -14.69
N MET A 95 -19.76 -26.53 -13.92
CA MET A 95 -20.57 -27.75 -13.82
C MET A 95 -21.34 -28.05 -15.12
N LEU A 96 -21.84 -27.02 -15.81
CA LEU A 96 -22.54 -27.18 -17.10
C LEU A 96 -21.60 -27.63 -18.24
N ASN A 97 -20.35 -27.18 -18.24
CA ASN A 97 -19.36 -27.57 -19.26
C ASN A 97 -18.79 -28.98 -19.05
N GLN A 98 -18.95 -29.59 -17.87
CA GLN A 98 -18.55 -30.98 -17.59
C GLN A 98 -19.63 -32.01 -17.94
N SER A 99 -20.84 -31.55 -18.28
CA SER A 99 -21.98 -32.41 -18.65
C SER A 99 -22.19 -32.55 -20.16
N VAL A 100 -21.20 -32.17 -20.98
CA VAL A 100 -21.13 -32.36 -22.45
C VAL A 100 -19.97 -33.31 -22.74
#